data_AF-A0AAQ1HN17-F1
#
_entry.id   AF-A0AAQ1HN17-F1
#
_cell.length_a   1.000
_cell.length_b   1.000
_cell.length_c   1.000
_cell.angle_alpha   90.00
_cell.angle_beta   90.00
_cell.angle_gamma   90.00
#
_symmetry.space_group_name_H-M   'P 1'
#
loop_
_entity.id
_entity.type
_entity.pdbx_description
1 polymer ?
#
loop_
_entity_poly.entity_id
_entity_poly.type
_entity_poly.pdbx_seq_one_letter_code
_entity_poly.pdbx_strand_id
1 'polypeptide(L)'
;MKGRNPTAEQKRWHDLLVSVVGCIACRVEHGVVNDFCSIHHVDGRVKPHAHWYVLPLCAGHHQHGTGPENFPGVAVHPYKAQFEARYGRQADLVGQCARIVAEAGRDIPAGFLAWLDGDEVMA
;
A
#
# COMPACT_ATOMS: atom_id res chain seq x y z
N MET A 1 11.88 14.09 2.34
CA MET A 1 11.67 14.32 3.79
C MET A 1 12.17 13.12 4.59
N LYS A 2 12.88 13.36 5.70
CA LYS A 2 13.36 12.30 6.59
C LYS A 2 12.18 11.79 7.44
N GLY A 3 11.76 10.55 7.22
CA GLY A 3 10.72 9.89 8.01
C GLY A 3 11.30 9.07 9.17
N ARG A 4 10.45 8.44 9.96
CA ARG A 4 10.88 7.38 10.88
C ARG A 4 11.34 6.17 10.06
N ASN A 5 12.22 5.36 10.64
CA ASN A 5 12.56 4.07 10.07
C ASN A 5 11.47 3.05 10.47
N PRO A 6 11.07 2.14 9.56
CA PRO A 6 10.16 1.07 9.92
C PRO A 6 10.81 0.13 10.95
N THR A 7 10.00 -0.41 11.86
CA THR A 7 10.41 -1.54 12.71
C THR A 7 10.60 -2.80 11.86
N ALA A 8 11.21 -3.84 12.44
CA ALA A 8 11.35 -5.12 11.75
C ALA A 8 10.00 -5.74 11.37
N GLU A 9 8.97 -5.56 12.20
CA GLU A 9 7.62 -6.05 11.93
C GLU A 9 6.94 -5.25 10.81
N GLN A 10 7.09 -3.93 10.81
CA GLN A 10 6.60 -3.06 9.73
C GLN A 10 7.27 -3.39 8.39
N LYS A 11 8.57 -3.71 8.42
CA LYS A 11 9.26 -4.18 7.20
C LYS A 11 8.70 -5.51 6.71
N ARG A 12 8.42 -6.48 7.60
CA ARG A 12 7.77 -7.75 7.22
C ARG A 12 6.40 -7.51 6.59
N TRP A 13 5.63 -6.55 7.11
CA TRP A 13 4.37 -6.14 6.50
C TRP A 13 4.57 -5.61 5.08
N HIS A 14 5.58 -4.75 4.86
CA HIS A 14 5.91 -4.24 3.52
C HIS A 14 6.29 -5.37 2.55
N ASP A 15 7.13 -6.29 3.00
CA ASP A 15 7.58 -7.43 2.21
C ASP A 15 6.40 -8.36 1.84
N LEU A 16 5.45 -8.59 2.78
CA LEU A 16 4.21 -9.35 2.53
C LEU A 16 3.31 -8.65 1.51
N LEU A 17 3.09 -7.34 1.66
CA LEU A 17 2.29 -6.56 0.72
C LEU A 17 2.84 -6.68 -0.70
N VAL A 18 4.14 -6.49 -0.88
CA VAL A 18 4.77 -6.57 -2.21
C VAL A 18 4.68 -7.98 -2.79
N SER A 19 5.01 -9.01 -2.00
CA SER A 19 5.10 -10.40 -2.51
C SER A 19 3.76 -11.11 -2.68
N VAL A 20 2.73 -10.76 -1.90
CA VAL A 20 1.42 -11.43 -1.92
C VAL A 20 0.39 -10.62 -2.69
N VAL A 21 0.33 -9.31 -2.43
CA VAL A 21 -0.65 -8.44 -3.07
C VAL A 21 -0.15 -7.99 -4.45
N GLY A 22 1.12 -7.62 -4.54
CA GLY A 22 1.67 -6.88 -5.68
C GLY A 22 1.02 -5.49 -5.78
N CYS A 23 1.14 -4.85 -6.94
CA CYS A 23 0.58 -3.53 -7.16
C CYS A 23 -0.94 -3.58 -7.01
N ILE A 24 -1.48 -2.97 -5.95
CA ILE A 24 -2.91 -3.06 -5.66
C ILE A 24 -3.76 -2.46 -6.78
N ALA A 25 -3.29 -1.38 -7.43
CA ALA A 25 -3.99 -0.78 -8.57
C ALA A 25 -3.99 -1.70 -9.80
N CYS A 26 -2.88 -2.37 -10.12
CA CYS A 26 -2.85 -3.37 -11.20
C CYS A 26 -3.80 -4.54 -10.90
N ARG A 27 -3.86 -4.98 -9.65
CA ARG A 27 -4.74 -6.07 -9.23
C ARG A 27 -6.22 -5.68 -9.31
N VAL A 28 -6.58 -4.47 -8.88
CA VAL A 28 -7.95 -3.94 -8.99
C VAL A 28 -8.37 -3.79 -10.45
N GLU A 29 -7.49 -3.23 -11.29
CA GLU A 29 -7.84 -2.88 -12.66
C GLU A 29 -7.81 -4.08 -13.63
N HIS A 30 -6.85 -5.00 -13.43
CA HIS A 30 -6.57 -6.06 -14.40
C HIS A 30 -6.56 -7.47 -13.77
N GLY A 31 -6.72 -7.61 -12.46
CA GLY A 31 -6.62 -8.90 -11.78
C GLY A 31 -5.20 -9.47 -11.73
N VAL A 32 -4.16 -8.69 -12.07
CA VAL A 32 -2.77 -9.16 -12.15
C VAL A 32 -1.98 -8.87 -10.88
N VAL A 33 -1.06 -9.78 -10.55
CA VAL A 33 -0.09 -9.59 -9.46
C VAL A 33 1.22 -9.09 -10.06
N ASN A 34 1.54 -7.82 -9.79
CA ASN A 34 2.82 -7.22 -10.17
C ASN A 34 3.62 -6.95 -8.89
N ASP A 35 4.60 -7.78 -8.58
CA ASP A 35 5.44 -7.67 -7.38
C ASP A 35 6.60 -6.68 -7.53
N PHE A 36 6.77 -6.04 -8.70
CA PHE A 36 7.75 -4.98 -8.91
C PHE A 36 7.23 -3.64 -8.36
N CYS A 37 7.10 -3.61 -7.04
CA CYS A 37 6.46 -2.53 -6.28
C CYS A 37 7.43 -1.80 -5.35
N SER A 38 7.04 -0.58 -5.03
CA SER A 38 7.57 0.20 -3.93
C SER A 38 6.45 0.55 -2.97
N ILE A 39 6.83 0.86 -1.73
CA ILE A 39 5.88 1.20 -0.67
C ILE A 39 5.49 2.68 -0.78
N HIS A 40 4.19 2.89 -1.02
CA HIS A 40 3.53 4.17 -0.97
C HIS A 40 2.97 4.43 0.43
N HIS A 41 3.22 5.61 0.99
CA HIS A 41 2.74 6.01 2.30
C HIS A 41 1.47 6.85 2.16
N VAL A 42 0.36 6.38 2.72
CA VAL A 42 -0.95 7.03 2.48
C VAL A 42 -1.06 8.38 3.21
N ASP A 43 -0.45 8.49 4.39
CA ASP A 43 -0.54 9.67 5.27
C ASP A 43 0.82 10.09 5.84
N GLY A 44 1.80 10.23 4.94
CA GLY A 44 3.16 10.66 5.29
C GLY A 44 3.96 9.58 6.04
N ARG A 45 5.12 9.99 6.58
CA ARG A 45 6.16 9.07 7.09
C ARG A 45 6.56 9.29 8.55
N VAL A 46 5.76 10.03 9.31
CA VAL A 46 6.13 10.49 10.68
C VAL A 46 5.18 9.97 11.75
N LYS A 47 3.89 9.83 11.44
CA LYS A 47 2.86 9.35 12.37
C LYS A 47 3.19 7.92 12.86
N PRO A 48 2.78 7.52 14.07
CA PRO A 48 3.05 6.18 14.61
C PRO A 48 2.65 5.05 13.65
N HIS A 49 1.48 5.19 13.02
CA HIS A 49 0.94 4.22 12.07
C HIS A 49 1.50 4.32 10.64
N ALA A 50 2.40 5.26 10.35
CA ALA A 50 2.79 5.59 8.97
C ALA A 50 3.28 4.37 8.17
N HIS A 51 4.01 3.45 8.82
CA HIS A 51 4.52 2.25 8.16
C HIS A 51 3.53 1.07 8.15
N TRP A 52 2.39 1.17 8.85
CA TRP A 52 1.27 0.25 8.69
C TRP A 52 0.32 0.71 7.58
N TYR A 53 0.14 2.04 7.48
CA TYR A 53 -0.78 2.68 6.55
C TYR A 53 -0.14 2.95 5.18
N VAL A 54 0.07 1.87 4.44
CA VAL A 54 0.83 1.87 3.18
C VAL A 54 0.20 1.01 2.09
N LEU A 55 0.55 1.29 0.83
CA LEU A 55 0.13 0.49 -0.33
C LEU A 55 1.36 0.00 -1.12
N PRO A 56 1.36 -1.25 -1.62
CA PRO A 56 2.30 -1.69 -2.64
C PRO A 56 1.86 -1.14 -4.01
N LEU A 57 2.69 -0.33 -4.65
CA LEU A 57 2.42 0.24 -5.97
C LEU A 57 3.62 0.05 -6.92
N CYS A 58 3.34 -0.35 -8.16
CA CYS A 58 4.35 -0.35 -9.23
C CYS A 58 4.73 1.09 -9.59
N ALA A 59 5.86 1.28 -10.27
CA ALA A 59 6.38 2.60 -10.64
C ALA A 59 5.31 3.49 -11.29
N GLY A 60 4.62 3.00 -12.32
CA GLY A 60 3.58 3.76 -13.04
C GLY A 60 2.36 4.15 -12.20
N HIS A 61 1.95 3.32 -11.24
CA HIS A 61 0.85 3.64 -10.32
C HIS A 61 1.31 4.45 -9.09
N HIS A 62 2.61 4.44 -8.76
CA HIS A 62 3.15 5.21 -7.64
C HIS A 62 3.46 6.65 -8.06
N GLN A 63 4.25 6.84 -9.12
CA GLN A 63 4.77 8.14 -9.53
C GLN A 63 4.60 8.35 -11.03
N HIS A 64 3.93 9.45 -11.40
CA HIS A 64 3.72 9.82 -12.79
C HIS A 64 5.07 9.94 -13.53
N GLY A 65 5.13 9.36 -14.74
CA GLY A 65 6.31 9.37 -15.60
C GLY A 65 7.39 8.33 -15.27
N THR A 66 7.14 7.41 -14.32
CA THR A 66 8.12 6.35 -13.98
C THR A 66 7.71 4.95 -14.45
N GLY A 67 6.50 4.80 -15.01
CA GLY A 67 6.06 3.59 -15.69
C GLY A 67 6.56 3.51 -17.14
N PRO A 68 6.13 2.49 -17.90
CA PRO A 68 6.36 2.40 -19.34
C PRO A 68 5.90 3.67 -20.07
N GLU A 69 6.50 3.93 -21.23
CA GLU A 69 6.03 4.99 -22.13
C GLU A 69 4.55 4.78 -22.45
N ASN A 70 3.75 5.86 -22.39
CA ASN A 70 2.29 5.82 -22.54
C ASN A 70 1.55 4.92 -21.54
N PHE A 71 2.03 4.82 -20.30
CA PHE A 71 1.34 4.09 -19.23
C PHE A 71 -0.14 4.53 -19.09
N PRO A 72 -1.12 3.63 -19.28
CA PRO A 72 -2.54 3.99 -19.35
C PRO A 72 -3.22 4.14 -17.97
N GLY A 73 -2.51 3.79 -16.89
CA GLY A 73 -2.99 3.90 -15.52
C GLY A 73 -2.79 5.30 -14.93
N VAL A 74 -3.41 5.54 -13.77
CA VAL A 74 -3.31 6.82 -13.04
C VAL A 74 -2.32 6.67 -11.90
N ALA A 75 -1.30 7.51 -11.83
CA ALA A 75 -0.38 7.52 -10.69
C ALA A 75 -0.99 8.21 -9.47
N VAL A 76 -0.76 7.70 -8.26
CA VAL A 76 -1.19 8.37 -7.02
C VAL A 76 -0.47 9.71 -6.83
N HIS A 77 0.79 9.81 -7.25
CA HIS A 77 1.54 11.07 -7.27
C HIS A 77 1.68 11.61 -8.70
N PRO A 78 1.18 12.82 -8.99
CA PRO A 78 0.47 13.75 -8.09
C PRO A 78 -1.07 13.54 -8.02
N TYR A 79 -1.64 12.62 -8.81
CA TYR A 79 -3.07 12.59 -9.11
C TYR A 79 -3.93 11.78 -8.12
N LYS A 80 -3.70 11.96 -6.81
CA LYS A 80 -4.38 11.20 -5.73
C LYS A 80 -5.90 11.09 -5.92
N ALA A 81 -6.59 12.19 -6.19
CA ALA A 81 -8.05 12.17 -6.36
C ALA A 81 -8.50 11.32 -7.56
N GLN A 82 -7.77 11.37 -8.67
CA GLN A 82 -8.07 10.56 -9.85
C GLN A 82 -7.72 9.08 -9.62
N PHE A 83 -6.62 8.81 -8.93
CA PHE A 83 -6.23 7.47 -8.50
C PHE A 83 -7.35 6.85 -7.65
N GLU A 84 -7.80 7.58 -6.62
CA GLU A 84 -8.84 7.09 -5.71
C GLU A 84 -10.20 6.93 -6.42
N ALA A 85 -10.52 7.79 -7.39
CA ALA A 85 -11.72 7.65 -8.20
C ALA A 85 -11.69 6.42 -9.12
N ARG A 86 -10.52 6.04 -9.63
CA ARG A 86 -10.36 4.91 -10.57
C ARG A 86 -10.23 3.57 -9.86
N TYR A 87 -9.47 3.52 -8.77
CA TYR A 87 -9.09 2.26 -8.11
C TYR A 87 -9.76 2.04 -6.75
N GLY A 88 -10.34 3.09 -6.15
CA GLY A 88 -10.88 3.07 -4.79
C GLY A 88 -10.04 3.92 -3.83
N ARG A 89 -10.65 4.35 -2.71
CA ARG A 89 -9.97 5.19 -1.72
C ARG A 89 -8.78 4.44 -1.14
N GLN A 90 -7.66 5.12 -0.88
CA GLN A 90 -6.47 4.47 -0.36
C GLN A 90 -6.72 3.72 0.97
N ALA A 91 -7.59 4.24 1.83
CA ALA A 91 -8.02 3.55 3.05
C ALA A 91 -8.67 2.19 2.76
N ASP A 92 -9.58 2.15 1.78
CA ASP A 92 -10.26 0.91 1.38
C ASP A 92 -9.28 -0.08 0.74
N LEU A 93 -8.34 0.44 -0.06
CA LEU A 93 -7.27 -0.36 -0.66
C LEU A 93 -6.33 -0.98 0.39
N VAL A 94 -6.04 -0.30 1.51
CA VAL A 94 -5.27 -0.89 2.61
C VAL A 94 -6.02 -2.05 3.25
N GLY A 95 -7.32 -1.90 3.51
CA GLY A 95 -8.17 -2.99 3.99
C GLY A 95 -8.22 -4.15 3.00
N GLN A 96 -8.30 -3.87 1.70
CA GLN A 96 -8.26 -4.88 0.64
C GLN A 96 -6.92 -5.64 0.61
N CYS A 97 -5.79 -4.94 0.75
CA CYS A 97 -4.48 -5.57 0.86
C CYS A 97 -4.42 -6.56 2.03
N ALA A 98 -4.89 -6.15 3.22
CA ALA A 98 -4.93 -7.03 4.40
C ALA A 98 -5.79 -8.26 4.17
N ARG A 99 -6.97 -8.09 3.57
CA ARG A 99 -7.86 -9.20 3.21
C ARG A 99 -7.17 -10.18 2.25
N ILE A 100 -6.47 -9.70 1.22
CA ILE A 100 -5.75 -10.56 0.26
C ILE A 100 -4.64 -11.35 0.96
N VAL A 101 -3.91 -10.73 1.89
CA VAL A 101 -2.87 -11.43 2.67
C VAL A 101 -3.49 -12.54 3.54
N ALA A 102 -4.60 -12.26 4.22
CA ALA A 102 -5.33 -13.27 5.00
C ALA A 102 -5.89 -14.41 4.13
N GLU A 103 -6.52 -14.09 2.99
CA GLU A 103 -7.05 -15.07 2.04
C GLU A 103 -5.96 -15.97 1.44
N ALA A 104 -4.72 -15.45 1.33
CA ALA A 104 -3.56 -16.23 0.93
C ALA A 104 -2.97 -17.11 2.05
N GLY A 105 -3.62 -17.18 3.22
CA GLY A 105 -3.19 -17.97 4.38
C GLY A 105 -1.90 -17.46 5.02
N ARG A 106 -1.62 -16.17 4.92
CA ARG A 106 -0.45 -15.54 5.55
C ARG A 106 -0.86 -14.83 6.83
N ASP A 107 -0.01 -14.93 7.84
CA ASP A 107 -0.22 -14.25 9.10
C ASP A 107 -0.12 -12.73 8.92
N ILE A 108 -1.16 -12.02 9.33
CA ILE A 108 -1.13 -10.56 9.43
C ILE A 108 -0.39 -10.19 10.72
N PRO A 109 0.60 -9.28 10.68
CA PRO A 109 1.31 -8.87 11.89
C PRO A 109 0.38 -8.30 12.96
N ALA A 110 0.62 -8.66 14.22
CA ALA A 110 -0.22 -8.23 15.34
C ALA A 110 -0.24 -6.70 15.47
N GLY A 111 0.89 -6.03 15.24
CA GLY A 111 0.95 -4.57 15.25
C GLY A 111 0.08 -3.90 14.18
N PHE A 112 -0.11 -4.53 13.01
CA PHE A 112 -1.04 -4.03 12.00
C PHE A 112 -2.49 -4.18 12.45
N LEU A 113 -2.85 -5.33 13.03
CA LEU A 113 -4.21 -5.57 13.54
C LEU A 113 -4.56 -4.61 14.68
N ALA A 114 -3.66 -4.42 15.64
CA ALA A 114 -3.84 -3.47 16.74
C ALA A 114 -4.05 -2.03 16.23
N TRP A 115 -3.31 -1.62 15.20
CA TRP A 115 -3.54 -0.34 14.56
C TRP A 115 -4.91 -0.27 13.85
N LEU A 116 -5.27 -1.30 13.09
CA LEU A 116 -6.51 -1.35 12.31
C LEU A 116 -7.75 -1.35 13.21
N ASP A 117 -7.69 -2.03 14.34
CA ASP A 117 -8.77 -2.13 15.34
C ASP A 117 -8.88 -0.86 16.21
N GLY A 118 -7.94 0.08 16.08
CA GLY A 118 -7.96 1.38 16.74
C GLY A 118 -7.23 1.44 18.09
N ASP A 119 -6.66 0.33 18.56
CA ASP A 119 -5.98 0.23 19.84
C ASP A 119 -4.70 1.09 19.91
N GLU A 120 -4.05 1.37 18.77
CA GLU A 120 -2.87 2.25 18.68
C GLU A 120 -3.17 3.69 18.26
N VAL A 121 -4.44 4.06 18.04
CA VAL A 121 -4.80 5.45 17.64
C VAL A 121 -4.84 6.40 18.86
N MET A 122 -4.72 5.87 20.09
CA MET A 122 -4.87 6.60 21.35
C MET A 122 -3.63 6.64 22.26
N ALA A 123 -2.43 6.32 21.74
CA ALA A 123 -1.16 6.42 22.48
C ALA A 123 -0.18 7.44 21.88
#